data_AF-A0A0E0A4X2-F1
#
_entry.id   AF-A0A0E0A4X2-F1
#
_cell.length_a   1.000
_cell.length_b   1.000
_cell.length_c   1.000
_cell.angle_alpha   90.00
_cell.angle_beta   90.00
_cell.angle_gamma   90.00
#
_symmetry.space_group_name_H-M   'P 1'
#
loop_
_entity.id
_entity.type
_entity.pdbx_description
1 polymer ?
#
loop_
_entity_poly.entity_id
_entity_poly.type
_entity_poly.pdbx_seq_one_letter_code
_entity_poly.pdbx_strand_id
1 'polypeptide(L)'
;MAASSVTGSRRLCILFYLLTVVATVVTAASAHTAHNATADEEYWEKRAEEARSFNRAAYVSDPVAALNRFNADVLRATTRRRSLARYTGPCMATNPIDRCWRCRGDWATDRKRLARCVCGFGHRTVGGAAGKIYVVTDASDDEMIIPRKGTLRYGVIQDRPTWIVFARDMIIQLRQELIVNHNKTIDGRGAQGNRFIAPDDVNAKEVTKREYTPYDEYKEWVWKSQGDVMMNGAFFNESGGQNERSYDQLDFIPAKHGKYVGQLTKFAGALNCHVGMPC
;
A
#
# COMPACT_ATOMS: atom_id res chain seq x y z
N MET A 1 10.22 -12.15 -90.34
CA MET A 1 9.30 -12.14 -89.18
C MET A 1 10.12 -12.19 -87.91
N ALA A 2 10.06 -11.15 -87.08
CA ALA A 2 10.20 -11.17 -85.61
C ALA A 2 10.30 -9.72 -85.10
N ALA A 3 9.14 -9.12 -84.79
CA ALA A 3 9.11 -7.94 -83.93
C ALA A 3 9.26 -8.43 -82.49
N SER A 4 10.29 -7.98 -81.77
CA SER A 4 10.44 -8.25 -80.34
C SER A 4 10.19 -6.96 -79.55
N SER A 5 9.25 -7.08 -78.61
CA SER A 5 8.59 -6.05 -77.83
C SER A 5 9.48 -5.39 -76.78
N VAL A 6 9.51 -4.05 -76.77
CA VAL A 6 10.04 -3.25 -75.66
C VAL A 6 8.96 -3.14 -74.58
N THR A 7 8.85 -4.15 -73.71
CA THR A 7 7.89 -4.18 -72.58
C THR A 7 8.57 -4.39 -71.22
N GLY A 8 9.89 -4.22 -71.13
CA GLY A 8 10.67 -4.39 -69.89
C GLY A 8 10.86 -3.15 -69.02
N SER A 9 10.71 -1.93 -69.56
CA SER A 9 11.16 -0.71 -68.87
C SER A 9 10.12 -0.08 -67.93
N ARG A 10 8.82 -0.16 -68.25
CA ARG A 10 7.76 0.51 -67.45
C ARG A 10 7.48 -0.15 -66.10
N ARG A 11 7.57 -1.48 -66.01
CA ARG A 11 7.29 -2.21 -64.76
C ARG A 11 8.39 -1.99 -63.71
N LEU A 12 9.63 -1.87 -64.15
CA LEU A 12 10.78 -1.62 -63.27
C LEU A 12 10.72 -0.20 -62.68
N CYS A 13 10.35 0.81 -63.46
CA CYS A 13 10.18 2.18 -62.97
C CYS A 13 9.03 2.31 -61.95
N ILE A 14 7.91 1.62 -62.15
CA ILE A 14 6.78 1.64 -61.20
C ILE A 14 7.17 0.96 -59.89
N LEU A 15 7.88 -0.17 -59.93
CA LEU A 15 8.37 -0.83 -58.72
C LEU A 15 9.39 0.04 -57.97
N PHE A 16 10.32 0.70 -58.68
CA PHE A 16 11.26 1.62 -58.06
C PHE A 16 10.55 2.83 -57.43
N TYR A 17 9.54 3.39 -58.10
CA TYR A 17 8.76 4.50 -57.56
C TYR A 17 7.91 4.10 -56.35
N LEU A 18 7.34 2.89 -56.35
CA LEU A 18 6.62 2.37 -55.19
C LEU A 18 7.57 2.09 -54.01
N LEU A 19 8.76 1.54 -54.28
CA LEU A 19 9.77 1.30 -53.25
C LEU A 19 10.29 2.60 -52.64
N THR A 20 10.50 3.66 -53.42
CA THR A 20 10.92 4.95 -52.90
C THR A 20 9.83 5.64 -52.10
N VAL A 21 8.56 5.57 -52.53
CA VAL A 21 7.41 6.11 -51.79
C VAL A 21 7.21 5.36 -50.46
N VAL A 22 7.35 4.03 -50.45
CA VAL A 22 7.28 3.26 -49.19
C VAL A 22 8.44 3.63 -48.26
N ALA A 23 9.65 3.79 -48.78
CA ALA A 23 10.80 4.18 -47.97
C ALA A 23 10.65 5.58 -47.35
N THR A 24 10.08 6.56 -48.06
CA THR A 24 9.86 7.91 -47.52
C THR A 24 8.70 7.99 -46.53
N VAL A 25 7.66 7.17 -46.67
CA VAL A 25 6.56 7.10 -45.71
C VAL A 25 7.01 6.42 -44.40
N VAL A 26 7.87 5.39 -44.48
CA VAL A 26 8.41 4.71 -43.29
C VAL A 26 9.34 5.61 -42.48
N THR A 27 10.16 6.46 -43.12
CA THR A 27 11.01 7.42 -42.41
C THR A 27 10.22 8.55 -41.77
N ALA A 28 9.15 9.04 -42.42
CA ALA A 28 8.27 10.06 -41.84
C ALA A 28 7.45 9.54 -40.63
N ALA A 29 7.07 8.25 -40.62
CA ALA A 29 6.35 7.63 -39.51
C ALA A 29 7.22 7.38 -38.26
N SER A 30 8.55 7.44 -38.40
CA SER A 30 9.49 7.22 -37.28
C SER A 30 9.83 8.50 -36.50
N ALA A 31 9.27 9.65 -36.89
CA ALA A 31 9.38 10.89 -36.12
C ALA A 31 8.38 10.92 -34.96
N HIS A 32 8.37 9.87 -34.12
CA HIS A 32 7.84 10.00 -32.78
C HIS A 32 8.85 10.83 -31.99
N THR A 33 8.45 12.04 -31.61
CA THR A 33 9.12 12.88 -30.64
C THR A 33 9.52 12.03 -29.44
N ALA A 34 10.81 11.77 -29.28
CA ALA A 34 11.38 11.32 -28.03
C ALA A 34 11.12 12.44 -27.02
N HIS A 35 10.07 12.31 -26.21
CA HIS A 35 9.97 13.09 -24.98
C HIS A 35 11.18 12.68 -24.14
N ASN A 36 12.13 13.61 -23.94
CA ASN A 36 13.17 13.45 -22.95
C ASN A 36 12.47 13.34 -21.59
N ALA A 37 12.28 12.11 -21.12
CA ALA A 37 11.78 11.88 -19.78
C ALA A 37 12.66 12.63 -18.80
N THR A 38 12.06 13.39 -17.89
CA THR A 38 12.83 14.07 -16.85
C THR A 38 13.50 13.02 -15.96
N ALA A 39 14.60 13.38 -15.29
CA ALA A 39 15.27 12.46 -14.35
C ALA A 39 14.32 11.95 -13.25
N ASP A 40 13.30 12.75 -12.92
CA ASP A 40 12.24 12.38 -11.99
C ASP A 40 11.29 11.33 -12.59
N GLU A 41 10.89 11.49 -13.86
CA GLU A 41 10.06 10.51 -14.58
C GLU A 41 10.77 9.15 -14.70
N GLU A 42 12.06 9.13 -15.05
CA GLU A 42 12.86 7.89 -15.12
C GLU A 42 12.93 7.18 -13.75
N TYR A 43 13.15 7.95 -12.68
CA TYR A 43 13.17 7.43 -11.32
C TYR A 43 11.84 6.80 -10.90
N TRP A 44 10.73 7.46 -11.21
CA TRP A 44 9.39 6.96 -10.89
C TRP A 44 8.98 5.76 -11.75
N GLU A 45 9.37 5.73 -13.02
CA GLU A 45 9.13 4.60 -13.91
C GLU A 45 9.86 3.34 -13.41
N LYS A 46 11.14 3.49 -13.03
CA LYS A 46 11.92 2.40 -12.43
C LYS A 46 11.27 1.89 -11.15
N ARG A 47 10.80 2.80 -10.28
CA ARG A 47 10.08 2.44 -9.05
C ARG A 47 8.77 1.71 -9.32
N ALA A 48 8.03 2.14 -10.34
CA ALA A 48 6.78 1.50 -10.74
C ALA A 48 7.03 0.07 -11.24
N GLU A 49 8.09 -0.14 -12.02
CA GLU A 49 8.44 -1.47 -12.53
C GLU A 49 8.92 -2.41 -11.41
N GLU A 50 9.74 -1.91 -10.48
CA GLU A 50 10.10 -2.64 -9.26
C GLU A 50 8.82 -3.04 -8.49
N ALA A 51 7.90 -2.11 -8.24
CA ALA A 51 6.63 -2.39 -7.56
C ALA A 51 5.77 -3.43 -8.30
N ARG A 52 5.68 -3.37 -9.64
CA ARG A 52 5.01 -4.38 -10.46
C ARG A 52 5.64 -5.75 -10.31
N SER A 53 6.97 -5.83 -10.31
CA SER A 53 7.69 -7.10 -10.14
C SER A 53 7.40 -7.73 -8.76
N PHE A 54 7.40 -6.92 -7.69
CA PHE A 54 7.04 -7.37 -6.34
C PHE A 54 5.57 -7.82 -6.26
N ASN A 55 4.64 -7.06 -6.84
CA ASN A 55 3.22 -7.42 -6.87
C ASN A 55 2.99 -8.74 -7.61
N ARG A 56 3.67 -8.95 -8.74
CA ARG A 56 3.60 -10.21 -9.50
C ARG A 56 4.17 -11.38 -8.72
N ALA A 57 5.28 -11.18 -8.00
CA ALA A 57 5.87 -12.22 -7.15
C ALA A 57 5.04 -12.52 -5.88
N ALA A 58 4.27 -11.54 -5.39
CA ALA A 58 3.36 -11.70 -4.27
C ALA A 58 2.00 -12.29 -4.65
N TYR A 59 1.67 -12.32 -5.95
CA TYR A 59 0.42 -12.85 -6.46
C TYR A 59 0.27 -14.34 -6.10
N VAL A 60 -0.90 -14.70 -5.56
CA VAL A 60 -1.26 -16.08 -5.28
C VAL A 60 -2.42 -16.46 -6.18
N SER A 61 -2.22 -17.48 -7.02
CA SER A 61 -3.22 -17.95 -7.97
C SER A 61 -4.43 -18.60 -7.31
N ASP A 62 -4.24 -19.22 -6.14
CA ASP A 62 -5.31 -19.77 -5.32
C ASP A 62 -5.55 -18.90 -4.07
N PRO A 63 -6.51 -17.98 -4.13
CA PRO A 63 -6.83 -17.11 -3.00
C PRO A 63 -7.36 -17.87 -1.79
N VAL A 64 -8.01 -19.03 -1.97
CA VAL A 64 -8.53 -19.85 -0.86
C VAL A 64 -7.37 -20.45 -0.07
N ALA A 65 -6.40 -21.03 -0.78
CA ALA A 65 -5.22 -21.61 -0.14
C ALA A 65 -4.44 -20.57 0.67
N ALA A 66 -4.33 -19.33 0.16
CA ALA A 66 -3.69 -18.23 0.89
C ALA A 66 -4.39 -17.91 2.23
N LEU A 67 -5.71 -18.13 2.31
CA LEU A 67 -6.55 -17.76 3.45
C LEU A 67 -6.89 -18.94 4.36
N ASN A 68 -6.69 -20.18 3.93
CA ASN A 68 -7.04 -21.38 4.69
C ASN A 68 -6.47 -21.37 6.11
N ARG A 69 -5.21 -20.93 6.27
CA ARG A 69 -4.59 -20.78 7.60
C ARG A 69 -5.32 -19.76 8.47
N PHE A 70 -5.59 -18.57 7.92
CA PHE A 70 -6.29 -17.52 8.64
C PHE A 70 -7.72 -17.94 9.01
N ASN A 71 -8.43 -18.60 8.10
CA ASN A 71 -9.78 -19.12 8.32
C ASN A 71 -9.79 -20.15 9.44
N ALA A 72 -8.82 -21.08 9.45
CA ALA A 72 -8.66 -22.05 10.54
C ALA A 72 -8.39 -21.35 11.89
N ASP A 73 -7.62 -20.27 11.90
CA ASP A 73 -7.34 -19.49 13.11
C ASP A 73 -8.59 -18.76 13.62
N VAL A 74 -9.36 -18.12 12.73
CA VAL A 74 -10.64 -17.48 13.06
C VAL A 74 -11.67 -18.50 13.57
N LEU A 75 -11.73 -19.67 12.93
CA LEU A 75 -12.55 -20.80 13.38
C LEU A 75 -12.17 -21.19 14.80
N ARG A 76 -10.89 -21.46 15.08
CA ARG A 76 -10.40 -21.83 16.43
C ARG A 76 -10.68 -20.76 17.48
N ALA A 77 -10.56 -19.48 17.13
CA ALA A 77 -10.80 -18.37 18.04
C ALA A 77 -12.28 -18.24 18.46
N THR A 78 -13.21 -18.69 17.61
CA THR A 78 -14.66 -18.51 17.78
C THR A 78 -15.39 -19.79 18.19
N THR A 79 -14.84 -20.98 17.92
CA THR A 79 -15.48 -22.28 18.23
C THR A 79 -15.18 -22.81 19.63
N ARG A 80 -14.17 -22.29 20.32
CA ARG A 80 -13.98 -22.59 21.75
C ARG A 80 -15.24 -22.11 22.50
N ARG A 81 -16.11 -23.04 22.90
CA ARG A 81 -17.21 -22.80 23.84
C ARG A 81 -16.61 -22.13 25.07
N ARG A 82 -16.70 -20.80 25.13
CA ARG A 82 -16.44 -20.09 26.36
C ARG A 82 -17.53 -20.52 27.32
N SER A 83 -17.12 -20.92 28.51
CA SER A 83 -18.01 -20.97 29.67
C SER A 83 -18.90 -19.73 29.66
N LEU A 84 -20.17 -19.86 30.05
CA LEU A 84 -21.07 -18.72 30.29
C LEU A 84 -20.51 -17.74 31.34
N ALA A 85 -19.47 -18.15 32.08
CA ALA A 85 -18.69 -17.27 32.94
C ALA A 85 -17.87 -16.25 32.12
N ARG A 86 -17.98 -14.98 32.53
CA ARG A 86 -17.18 -13.87 31.99
C ARG A 86 -15.69 -14.16 32.24
N TYR A 87 -14.95 -14.48 31.17
CA TYR A 87 -13.50 -14.63 31.25
C TYR A 87 -12.84 -13.29 31.60
N THR A 88 -12.12 -13.26 32.72
CA THR A 88 -11.37 -12.10 33.25
C THR A 88 -9.86 -12.36 33.25
N GLY A 89 -9.41 -13.37 32.51
CA GLY A 89 -7.99 -13.69 32.43
C GLY A 89 -7.16 -12.61 31.71
N PRO A 90 -5.83 -12.75 31.74
CA PRO A 90 -4.91 -11.66 31.43
C PRO A 90 -4.92 -11.19 29.97
N CYS A 91 -5.49 -11.97 29.04
CA CYS A 91 -5.64 -11.53 27.66
C CYS A 91 -7.08 -11.54 27.16
N MET A 92 -7.59 -10.35 26.85
CA MET A 92 -8.94 -10.17 26.33
C MET A 92 -9.03 -10.25 24.81
N ALA A 93 -7.90 -10.19 24.09
CA ALA A 93 -7.85 -10.22 22.62
C ALA A 93 -8.42 -11.52 22.06
N THR A 94 -9.31 -11.37 21.09
CA THR A 94 -10.15 -12.46 20.57
C THR A 94 -9.80 -12.84 19.13
N ASN A 95 -9.37 -11.89 18.30
CA ASN A 95 -9.00 -12.19 16.92
C ASN A 95 -7.59 -12.83 16.85
N PRO A 96 -7.29 -13.63 15.81
CA PRO A 96 -6.00 -14.33 15.69
C PRO A 96 -4.77 -13.41 15.66
N ILE A 97 -4.89 -12.25 15.01
CA ILE A 97 -3.79 -11.29 14.80
C ILE A 97 -3.40 -10.68 16.16
N ASP A 98 -4.35 -10.09 16.86
CA ASP A 98 -4.16 -9.50 18.18
C ASP A 98 -3.74 -10.53 19.21
N ARG A 99 -4.34 -11.72 19.18
CA ARG A 99 -3.97 -12.79 20.13
C ARG A 99 -2.49 -13.21 20.00
N CYS A 100 -1.91 -13.12 18.80
CA CYS A 100 -0.52 -13.47 18.53
C CYS A 100 0.49 -12.54 19.24
N TRP A 101 0.14 -11.27 19.48
CA TRP A 101 1.05 -10.31 20.11
C TRP A 101 0.51 -9.69 21.42
N ARG A 102 -0.77 -9.29 21.50
CA ARG A 102 -1.38 -8.64 22.68
C ARG A 102 -1.45 -9.54 23.90
N CYS A 103 -1.55 -10.85 23.70
CA CYS A 103 -1.64 -11.80 24.81
C CYS A 103 -0.31 -12.15 25.45
N ARG A 104 0.78 -11.48 25.05
CA ARG A 104 2.10 -11.74 25.58
C ARG A 104 2.52 -10.63 26.53
N GLY A 105 3.05 -11.00 27.70
CA GLY A 105 3.56 -10.04 28.67
C GLY A 105 4.80 -9.26 28.20
N ASP A 106 5.49 -9.74 27.16
CA ASP A 106 6.71 -9.15 26.60
C ASP A 106 6.47 -8.32 25.34
N TRP A 107 5.22 -8.03 24.96
CA TRP A 107 4.90 -7.37 23.69
C TRP A 107 5.61 -6.01 23.53
N ALA A 108 5.77 -5.27 24.63
CA ALA A 108 6.40 -3.96 24.65
C ALA A 108 7.92 -4.04 24.40
N THR A 109 8.54 -5.14 24.82
CA THR A 109 9.97 -5.44 24.59
C THR A 109 10.21 -6.19 23.28
N ASP A 110 9.20 -6.90 22.76
CA ASP A 110 9.21 -7.64 21.47
C ASP A 110 8.27 -6.97 20.44
N ARG A 111 8.45 -5.66 20.24
CA ARG A 111 7.59 -4.87 19.33
C ARG A 111 7.50 -5.47 17.93
N LYS A 112 8.62 -5.97 17.40
CA LYS A 112 8.74 -6.46 16.02
C LYS A 112 7.99 -7.75 15.76
N ARG A 113 7.57 -8.48 16.79
CA ARG A 113 6.73 -9.68 16.65
C ARG A 113 5.46 -9.43 15.86
N LEU A 114 4.93 -8.21 15.88
CA LEU A 114 3.74 -7.85 15.10
C LEU A 114 3.87 -8.23 13.62
N ALA A 115 5.08 -8.12 13.04
CA ALA A 115 5.35 -8.54 11.66
C ALA A 115 5.15 -10.04 11.40
N ARG A 116 5.15 -10.88 12.44
CA ARG A 116 4.87 -12.33 12.35
C ARG A 116 3.41 -12.69 12.64
N CYS A 117 2.61 -11.71 13.06
CA CYS A 117 1.20 -11.89 13.40
C CYS A 117 0.26 -11.53 12.24
N VAL A 118 0.80 -10.98 11.14
CA VAL A 118 0.02 -10.63 9.96
C VAL A 118 -0.55 -11.91 9.33
N CYS A 119 -1.82 -11.84 8.94
CA CYS A 119 -2.56 -12.95 8.36
C CYS A 119 -3.19 -12.52 7.02
N GLY A 120 -3.74 -13.48 6.29
CA GLY A 120 -4.39 -13.24 5.01
C GLY A 120 -3.40 -12.96 3.88
N PHE A 121 -3.83 -12.23 2.85
CA PHE A 121 -2.97 -11.90 1.70
C PHE A 121 -1.71 -11.13 2.10
N GLY A 122 -1.80 -10.28 3.12
CA GLY A 122 -0.67 -9.52 3.65
C GLY A 122 0.28 -10.31 4.57
N HIS A 123 0.10 -11.62 4.78
CA HIS A 123 0.87 -12.39 5.77
C HIS A 123 2.40 -12.39 5.56
N ARG A 124 2.89 -12.01 4.37
CA ARG A 124 4.32 -11.88 4.07
C ARG A 124 4.90 -10.51 4.38
N THR A 125 4.09 -9.55 4.82
CA THR A 125 4.56 -8.20 5.15
C THR A 125 5.46 -8.22 6.38
N VAL A 126 6.75 -7.94 6.16
CA VAL A 126 7.76 -7.88 7.24
C VAL A 126 8.09 -6.46 7.69
N GLY A 127 7.78 -5.46 6.85
CA GLY A 127 8.05 -4.04 7.12
C GLY A 127 9.51 -3.80 7.53
N GLY A 128 9.70 -3.10 8.65
CA GLY A 128 11.01 -2.77 9.21
C GLY A 128 11.61 -3.80 10.15
N ALA A 129 11.09 -5.04 10.22
CA ALA A 129 11.44 -6.01 11.27
C ALA A 129 12.95 -6.33 11.33
N ALA A 130 13.62 -6.43 10.19
CA ALA A 130 15.07 -6.67 10.11
C ALA A 130 15.92 -5.44 10.52
N GLY A 131 15.29 -4.27 10.62
CA GLY A 131 15.93 -2.97 10.82
C GLY A 131 16.19 -2.60 12.27
N LYS A 132 16.87 -1.48 12.50
CA LYS A 132 16.96 -0.91 13.86
C LYS A 132 15.65 -0.17 14.21
N ILE A 133 15.38 -0.06 15.52
CA ILE A 133 14.32 0.84 15.99
C ILE A 133 14.80 2.28 15.81
N TYR A 134 13.95 3.11 15.21
CA TYR A 134 14.15 4.55 15.09
C TYR A 134 13.05 5.25 15.89
N VAL A 135 13.43 6.16 16.79
CA VAL A 135 12.48 6.85 17.66
C VAL A 135 12.28 8.27 17.13
N VAL A 136 11.04 8.61 16.78
CA VAL A 136 10.64 9.98 16.45
C VAL A 136 10.55 10.77 17.75
N THR A 137 11.34 11.82 17.85
CA THR A 137 11.43 12.71 19.03
C THR A 137 10.99 14.14 18.72
N ASP A 138 10.93 14.49 17.44
CA ASP A 138 10.58 15.81 16.91
C ASP A 138 9.39 15.65 15.96
N ALA A 139 8.34 16.46 16.19
CA ALA A 139 7.10 16.42 15.43
C ALA A 139 7.10 17.36 14.21
N SER A 140 8.15 18.17 14.04
CA SER A 140 8.28 19.11 12.94
C SER A 140 8.53 18.43 11.58
N ASP A 141 8.13 19.12 10.51
CA ASP A 141 8.32 18.70 9.13
C ASP A 141 8.84 19.84 8.25
N ASP A 142 9.74 20.66 8.81
CA ASP A 142 10.16 21.92 8.17
C ASP A 142 11.15 21.71 7.01
N GLU A 143 11.94 20.63 7.04
CA GLU A 143 12.99 20.36 6.07
C GLU A 143 12.65 19.14 5.21
N MET A 144 12.35 19.38 3.93
CA MET A 144 11.81 18.37 3.01
C MET A 144 12.91 17.70 2.16
N ILE A 145 13.94 18.46 1.77
CA ILE A 145 15.05 17.96 0.95
C ILE A 145 16.02 17.14 1.79
N ILE A 146 16.38 17.66 2.97
CA ILE A 146 17.31 17.01 3.89
C ILE A 146 16.64 17.00 5.28
N PRO A 147 15.73 16.05 5.54
CA PRO A 147 14.99 16.02 6.78
C PRO A 147 15.91 15.78 7.98
N ARG A 148 15.61 16.47 9.09
CA ARG A 148 16.41 16.37 10.32
C ARG A 148 16.24 15.01 11.00
N LYS A 149 17.34 14.43 11.47
CA LYS A 149 17.29 13.23 12.33
C LYS A 149 16.49 13.55 13.60
N GLY A 150 15.54 12.69 13.93
CA GLY A 150 14.56 12.88 15.00
C GLY A 150 13.13 13.07 14.50
N THR A 151 12.93 13.48 13.23
CA THR A 151 11.60 13.64 12.61
C THR A 151 11.10 12.35 11.96
N LEU A 152 9.79 12.29 11.68
CA LEU A 152 9.19 11.17 10.95
C LEU A 152 9.72 11.08 9.50
N ARG A 153 9.81 12.22 8.79
CA ARG A 153 10.29 12.27 7.39
C ARG A 153 11.68 11.67 7.24
N TYR A 154 12.61 11.97 8.16
CA TYR A 154 13.93 11.34 8.15
C TYR A 154 13.85 9.82 8.29
N GLY A 155 13.01 9.31 9.20
CA GLY A 155 12.89 7.88 9.47
C GLY A 155 12.33 7.08 8.29
N VAL A 156 11.34 7.61 7.59
CA VAL A 156 10.63 6.89 6.53
C VAL A 156 11.38 6.85 5.20
N ILE A 157 12.27 7.80 4.92
CA ILE A 157 13.01 7.83 3.63
C ILE A 157 14.26 6.95 3.61
N GLN A 158 14.75 6.47 4.76
CA GLN A 158 16.01 5.71 4.85
C GLN A 158 16.01 4.49 3.91
N ASP A 159 17.12 4.16 3.26
CA ASP A 159 17.18 2.99 2.35
C ASP A 159 17.29 1.63 3.06
N ARG A 160 17.51 1.65 4.37
CA ARG A 160 17.59 0.43 5.19
C ARG A 160 16.25 0.11 5.87
N PRO A 161 16.02 -1.18 6.21
CA PRO A 161 14.89 -1.55 7.05
C PRO A 161 14.87 -0.73 8.35
N THR A 162 13.72 -0.20 8.74
CA THR A 162 13.60 0.64 9.94
C THR A 162 12.24 0.46 10.61
N TRP A 163 12.24 0.19 11.91
CA TRP A 163 11.04 0.10 12.74
C TRP A 163 10.86 1.41 13.51
N ILE A 164 9.95 2.27 13.05
CA ILE A 164 9.75 3.63 13.54
C ILE A 164 8.76 3.59 14.70
N VAL A 165 9.14 4.15 15.84
CA VAL A 165 8.29 4.33 17.03
C VAL A 165 8.30 5.80 17.44
N PHE A 166 7.40 6.18 18.34
CA PHE A 166 7.25 7.56 18.81
C PHE A 166 7.67 7.66 20.27
N ALA A 167 8.46 8.67 20.62
CA ALA A 167 8.93 8.88 22.00
C ALA A 167 7.80 9.26 22.97
N ARG A 168 6.77 9.91 22.45
CA ARG A 168 5.61 10.45 23.17
C ARG A 168 4.48 10.69 22.18
N ASP A 169 3.29 11.00 22.70
CA ASP A 169 2.20 11.54 21.91
C ASP A 169 2.66 12.81 21.17
N MET A 170 2.36 12.89 19.88
CA MET A 170 2.72 14.05 19.07
C MET A 170 1.75 14.27 17.92
N ILE A 171 1.61 15.53 17.53
CA ILE A 171 0.84 15.97 16.37
C ILE A 171 1.87 16.37 15.31
N ILE A 172 1.96 15.60 14.24
CA ILE A 172 2.88 15.87 13.12
C ILE A 172 2.07 16.50 11.99
N GLN A 173 2.31 17.78 11.72
CA GLN A 173 1.72 18.49 10.58
C GLN A 173 2.66 18.37 9.39
N LEU A 174 2.29 17.55 8.41
CA LEU A 174 3.08 17.37 7.19
C LEU A 174 2.97 18.63 6.31
N ARG A 175 4.10 19.09 5.79
CA ARG A 175 4.12 20.23 4.85
C ARG A 175 3.88 19.80 3.39
N GLN A 176 4.25 18.57 3.07
CA GLN A 176 4.11 17.92 1.77
C GLN A 176 3.90 16.41 1.94
N GLU A 177 3.63 15.70 0.86
CA GLU A 177 3.45 14.25 0.85
C GLU A 177 4.61 13.53 1.56
N LEU A 178 4.28 12.55 2.40
CA LEU A 178 5.26 11.75 3.12
C LEU A 178 5.60 10.50 2.30
N ILE A 179 6.74 10.52 1.61
CA ILE A 179 7.22 9.36 0.85
C ILE A 179 7.80 8.34 1.81
N VAL A 180 7.16 7.17 1.92
CA VAL A 180 7.61 6.06 2.75
C VAL A 180 8.40 5.08 1.89
N ASN A 181 9.71 4.98 2.12
CA ASN A 181 10.56 4.04 1.41
C ASN A 181 10.21 2.59 1.80
N HIS A 182 10.67 1.62 1.03
CA HIS A 182 10.45 0.19 1.29
C HIS A 182 11.02 -0.26 2.66
N ASN A 183 10.58 -1.42 3.16
CA ASN A 183 11.03 -2.00 4.45
C ASN A 183 10.85 -1.07 5.67
N LYS A 184 9.69 -0.44 5.79
CA LYS A 184 9.35 0.41 6.94
C LYS A 184 8.20 -0.18 7.75
N THR A 185 8.22 0.10 9.04
CA THR A 185 7.06 -0.05 9.91
C THR A 185 6.92 1.25 10.69
N ILE A 186 5.76 1.89 10.64
CA ILE A 186 5.40 3.00 11.51
C ILE A 186 4.52 2.42 12.62
N ASP A 187 5.10 2.28 13.80
CA ASP A 187 4.50 1.63 14.97
C ASP A 187 4.10 2.68 16.01
N GLY A 188 2.84 3.10 15.94
CA GLY A 188 2.24 4.03 16.89
C GLY A 188 1.99 3.45 18.29
N ARG A 189 2.20 2.14 18.55
CA ARG A 189 1.85 1.58 19.87
C ARG A 189 2.64 2.26 20.99
N GLY A 190 1.95 2.77 22.01
CA GLY A 190 2.54 3.59 23.07
C GLY A 190 2.44 5.10 22.81
N ALA A 191 1.87 5.52 21.68
CA ALA A 191 1.49 6.89 21.34
C ALA A 191 0.11 6.89 20.64
N GLN A 192 -0.70 7.94 20.75
CA GLN A 192 -2.09 7.92 20.27
C GLN A 192 -2.27 8.31 18.78
N GLY A 193 -3.00 7.45 18.03
CA GLY A 193 -3.91 7.78 16.90
C GLY A 193 -3.39 8.42 15.59
N ASN A 194 -4.03 8.10 14.46
CA ASN A 194 -3.85 8.87 13.21
C ASN A 194 -4.79 10.08 13.22
N ARG A 195 -4.20 11.28 13.20
CA ARG A 195 -4.90 12.56 13.12
C ARG A 195 -4.29 13.36 11.99
N PHE A 196 -5.03 13.52 10.90
CA PHE A 196 -4.57 14.25 9.71
C PHE A 196 -5.01 15.71 9.82
N ILE A 197 -4.06 16.62 9.89
CA ILE A 197 -4.31 18.07 9.90
C ILE A 197 -3.73 18.65 8.61
N ALA A 198 -4.58 19.10 7.70
CA ALA A 198 -4.11 19.68 6.45
C ALA A 198 -3.46 21.05 6.70
N PRO A 199 -2.44 21.46 5.91
CA PRO A 199 -1.92 22.83 5.90
C PRO A 199 -2.98 23.83 5.39
N ASP A 200 -2.77 25.13 5.59
CA ASP A 200 -3.71 26.17 5.14
C ASP A 200 -3.79 26.32 3.61
N ASP A 201 -2.83 25.73 2.90
CA ASP A 201 -2.89 25.60 1.45
C ASP A 201 -4.12 24.80 1.01
N VAL A 202 -4.94 25.43 0.18
CA VAL A 202 -6.17 24.87 -0.37
C VAL A 202 -5.91 23.67 -1.28
N ASN A 203 -4.72 23.56 -1.86
CA ASN A 203 -4.35 22.47 -2.77
C ASN A 203 -3.83 21.22 -2.04
N ALA A 204 -3.60 21.32 -0.73
CA ALA A 204 -3.01 20.24 0.08
C ALA A 204 -3.98 19.76 1.17
N LYS A 205 -5.28 19.74 0.86
CA LYS A 205 -6.34 19.26 1.76
C LYS A 205 -6.63 17.76 1.62
N GLU A 206 -6.33 17.16 0.48
CA GLU A 206 -6.55 15.72 0.28
C GLU A 206 -5.41 14.91 0.92
N VAL A 207 -5.76 13.99 1.82
CA VAL A 207 -4.81 13.08 2.49
C VAL A 207 -4.22 12.07 1.49
N THR A 208 -4.99 11.77 0.45
CA THR A 208 -4.67 10.81 -0.60
C THR A 208 -4.22 11.52 -1.87
N LYS A 209 -3.29 10.91 -2.60
CA LYS A 209 -2.92 11.33 -3.97
C LYS A 209 -2.86 10.09 -4.86
N ARG A 210 -3.58 10.10 -5.97
CA ARG A 210 -3.46 9.09 -7.04
C ARG A 210 -2.61 9.67 -8.14
N GLU A 211 -1.47 9.05 -8.43
CA GLU A 211 -0.48 9.57 -9.37
C GLU A 211 -0.48 8.76 -10.67
N TYR A 212 -0.31 9.45 -11.80
CA TYR A 212 -0.14 8.84 -13.13
C TYR A 212 -1.27 7.91 -13.59
N THR A 213 -2.51 8.18 -13.16
CA THR A 213 -3.67 7.37 -13.52
C THR A 213 -4.88 8.28 -13.74
N PRO A 214 -5.56 8.24 -14.90
CA PRO A 214 -6.75 9.04 -15.15
C PRO A 214 -7.90 8.64 -14.22
N TYR A 215 -8.81 9.58 -13.93
CA TYR A 215 -9.98 9.34 -13.06
C TYR A 215 -10.76 8.08 -13.42
N ASP A 216 -10.91 7.81 -14.72
CA ASP A 216 -11.63 6.65 -15.22
C ASP A 216 -11.02 5.30 -14.83
N GLU A 217 -9.75 5.29 -14.46
CA GLU A 217 -9.05 4.08 -14.04
C GLU A 217 -8.97 3.97 -12.51
N TYR A 218 -8.67 5.05 -11.78
CA TYR A 218 -8.61 4.98 -10.32
C TYR A 218 -9.98 5.01 -9.63
N LYS A 219 -11.06 5.43 -10.30
CA LYS A 219 -12.41 5.38 -9.74
C LYS A 219 -12.86 3.96 -9.39
N GLU A 220 -12.26 2.95 -10.01
CA GLU A 220 -12.51 1.53 -9.76
C GLU A 220 -11.66 0.96 -8.60
N TRP A 221 -10.65 1.70 -8.12
CA TRP A 221 -9.77 1.25 -7.05
C TRP A 221 -10.45 1.41 -5.70
N VAL A 222 -10.48 0.36 -4.88
CA VAL A 222 -11.12 0.40 -3.56
C VAL A 222 -10.19 1.06 -2.54
N TRP A 223 -10.35 2.37 -2.30
CA TRP A 223 -9.67 3.12 -1.25
C TRP A 223 -10.70 3.60 -0.22
N LYS A 224 -10.47 3.28 1.06
CA LYS A 224 -11.39 3.55 2.18
C LYS A 224 -10.66 4.13 3.39
N SER A 225 -11.32 5.03 4.11
CA SER A 225 -10.88 5.64 5.37
C SER A 225 -11.87 5.26 6.48
N GLN A 226 -11.40 4.59 7.53
CA GLN A 226 -12.25 4.09 8.62
C GLN A 226 -11.68 4.46 9.99
N GLY A 227 -12.38 5.33 10.72
CA GLY A 227 -12.00 5.72 12.07
C GLY A 227 -10.88 6.76 12.16
N ASP A 228 -10.56 7.44 11.05
CA ASP A 228 -9.56 8.50 10.99
C ASP A 228 -10.15 9.87 11.41
N VAL A 229 -9.32 10.70 12.06
CA VAL A 229 -9.69 12.06 12.48
C VAL A 229 -9.09 13.08 11.50
N MET A 230 -9.95 13.78 10.77
CA MET A 230 -9.58 14.82 9.80
C MET A 230 -9.75 16.22 10.39
N MET A 231 -8.76 17.10 10.20
CA MET A 231 -8.76 18.46 10.75
C MET A 231 -8.19 19.49 9.77
N ASN A 232 -8.53 20.76 9.99
CA ASN A 232 -8.20 21.89 9.11
C ASN A 232 -8.62 21.67 7.62
N GLY A 233 -9.76 21.04 7.41
CA GLY A 233 -10.27 20.75 6.07
C GLY A 233 -9.59 19.56 5.38
N ALA A 234 -8.77 18.78 6.09
CA ALA A 234 -8.28 17.50 5.58
C ALA A 234 -9.45 16.60 5.15
N PHE A 235 -9.31 15.89 4.06
CA PHE A 235 -10.28 14.89 3.65
C PHE A 235 -9.61 13.70 2.96
N PHE A 236 -10.20 12.53 3.12
CA PHE A 236 -9.79 11.33 2.39
C PHE A 236 -10.79 11.13 1.26
N ASN A 237 -10.33 11.31 0.04
CA ASN A 237 -11.14 11.07 -1.14
C ASN A 237 -11.15 9.55 -1.35
N GLU A 238 -12.29 8.90 -1.17
CA GLU A 238 -12.43 7.45 -1.36
C GLU A 238 -12.73 7.12 -2.82
N SER A 239 -12.45 5.88 -3.25
CA SER A 239 -12.79 5.40 -4.61
C SER A 239 -13.31 3.96 -4.59
N GLY A 240 -13.97 3.54 -5.67
CA GLY A 240 -14.46 2.17 -5.91
C GLY A 240 -15.77 2.11 -6.72
N GLY A 241 -15.81 1.24 -7.74
CA GLY A 241 -17.01 0.86 -8.51
C GLY A 241 -17.91 -0.14 -7.77
N GLN A 242 -18.95 -0.67 -8.45
CA GLN A 242 -19.83 -1.68 -7.85
C GLN A 242 -18.99 -2.85 -7.33
N ASN A 243 -19.30 -3.29 -6.10
CA ASN A 243 -18.70 -4.45 -5.46
C ASN A 243 -19.18 -5.78 -6.11
N GLU A 244 -19.33 -5.79 -7.43
CA GLU A 244 -19.87 -6.88 -8.25
C GLU A 244 -18.74 -7.64 -8.95
N ARG A 245 -17.75 -8.09 -8.18
CA ARG A 245 -17.25 -9.44 -8.50
C ARG A 245 -18.39 -10.38 -8.13
N SER A 246 -18.89 -11.14 -9.09
CA SER A 246 -19.61 -12.37 -8.76
C SER A 246 -18.58 -13.31 -8.15
N TYR A 247 -18.44 -13.21 -6.83
CA TYR A 247 -17.58 -14.08 -6.04
C TYR A 247 -18.14 -15.50 -6.15
N ASP A 248 -17.35 -16.42 -6.69
CA ASP A 248 -17.72 -17.83 -6.65
C ASP A 248 -17.63 -18.31 -5.18
N GLN A 249 -18.22 -19.46 -4.84
CA GLN A 249 -18.20 -20.00 -3.47
C GLN A 249 -16.76 -20.18 -2.92
N LEU A 250 -15.77 -20.18 -3.82
CA LEU A 250 -14.33 -20.23 -3.58
C LEU A 250 -13.69 -18.84 -3.43
N ASP A 251 -14.27 -17.73 -3.90
CA ASP A 251 -13.69 -16.41 -3.64
C ASP A 251 -14.04 -15.86 -2.24
N PHE A 252 -15.01 -16.49 -1.58
CA PHE A 252 -15.37 -16.16 -0.22
C PHE A 252 -14.42 -16.83 0.77
N ILE A 253 -13.73 -15.99 1.54
CA ILE A 253 -13.46 -16.31 2.95
C ILE A 253 -14.81 -16.73 3.54
N PRO A 254 -14.97 -17.92 4.13
CA PRO A 254 -16.17 -18.24 4.86
C PRO A 254 -16.27 -17.27 6.02
N ALA A 255 -17.02 -16.19 5.83
CA ALA A 255 -17.22 -15.19 6.84
C ALA A 255 -17.85 -15.89 8.03
N LYS A 256 -17.27 -15.69 9.21
CA LYS A 256 -17.97 -16.07 10.41
C LYS A 256 -19.29 -15.34 10.43
N HIS A 257 -20.33 -16.05 10.86
CA HIS A 257 -21.66 -15.46 11.01
C HIS A 257 -21.56 -14.11 11.72
N GLY A 258 -22.27 -13.10 11.20
CA GLY A 258 -22.15 -11.69 11.64
C GLY A 258 -22.27 -11.45 13.15
N LYS A 259 -22.86 -12.40 13.89
CA LYS A 259 -22.94 -12.40 15.36
C LYS A 259 -21.58 -12.33 16.07
N TYR A 260 -20.50 -12.72 15.40
CA TYR A 260 -19.14 -12.69 15.96
C TYR A 260 -18.37 -11.40 15.65
N VAL A 261 -18.90 -10.52 14.79
CA VAL A 261 -18.20 -9.29 14.37
C VAL A 261 -17.85 -8.43 15.59
N GLY A 262 -18.83 -8.11 16.45
CA GLY A 262 -18.58 -7.30 17.64
C GLY A 262 -17.56 -7.90 18.61
N GLN A 263 -17.42 -9.24 18.64
CA GLN A 263 -16.37 -9.89 19.44
C GLN A 263 -15.00 -9.79 18.78
N LEU A 264 -14.91 -9.97 17.46
CA LEU A 264 -13.66 -9.99 16.69
C LEU A 264 -13.08 -8.59 16.47
N THR A 265 -13.94 -7.57 16.41
CA THR A 265 -13.56 -6.16 16.23
C THR A 265 -13.60 -5.36 17.52
N LYS A 266 -13.80 -6.01 18.68
CA LYS A 266 -13.86 -5.35 20.00
C LYS A 266 -12.69 -4.41 20.30
N PHE A 267 -11.50 -4.73 19.77
CA PHE A 267 -10.27 -3.97 19.96
C PHE A 267 -9.78 -3.30 18.67
N ALA A 268 -10.67 -3.14 17.68
CA ALA A 268 -10.36 -2.37 16.48
C ALA A 268 -10.09 -0.90 16.82
N GLY A 269 -9.21 -0.27 16.05
CA GLY A 269 -8.72 1.09 16.31
C GLY A 269 -7.35 1.10 17.00
N ALA A 270 -6.87 2.31 17.31
CA ALA A 270 -5.60 2.51 18.00
C ALA A 270 -5.63 1.92 19.43
N LEU A 271 -4.45 1.58 19.96
CA LEU A 271 -4.34 1.20 21.37
C LEU A 271 -4.68 2.39 22.27
N ASN A 272 -5.60 2.18 23.22
CA ASN A 272 -5.85 3.13 24.30
C ASN A 272 -4.74 3.03 25.35
N CYS A 273 -3.57 3.55 25.00
CA CYS A 273 -2.42 3.67 25.89
C CYS A 273 -2.60 4.86 26.84
N HIS A 274 -2.24 4.67 28.11
CA HIS A 274 -2.13 5.74 29.10
C HIS A 274 -0.70 5.83 29.62
N VAL A 275 -0.18 7.05 29.77
CA VAL A 275 1.16 7.29 30.29
C VAL A 275 1.32 6.63 31.66
N GLY A 276 2.36 5.81 31.83
CA GLY A 276 2.65 5.08 33.07
C GLY A 276 1.90 3.77 33.27
N MET A 277 1.02 3.37 32.32
CA MET A 277 0.34 2.07 32.35
C MET A 277 0.73 1.20 31.14
N PRO A 278 0.74 -0.14 31.28
CA PRO A 278 0.88 -1.04 30.14
C PRO A 278 -0.25 -0.81 29.13
N CYS A 279 0.12 -0.64 27.87
CA CYS A 279 -0.77 -1.01 26.77
C CYS A 279 -0.74 -2.55 26.54
#